data_AF-A0A4V2MYQ6-F1
#
_entry.id   AF-A0A4V2MYQ6-F1
#
_cell.length_a   1.000
_cell.length_b   1.000
_cell.length_c   1.000
_cell.angle_alpha   90.00
_cell.angle_beta   90.00
_cell.angle_gamma   90.00
#
_symmetry.space_group_name_H-M   'P 1'
#
loop_
_entity.id
_entity.type
_entity.pdbx_description
1 polymer ?
#
loop_
_entity_poly.entity_id
_entity_poly.type
_entity_poly.pdbx_seq_one_letter_code
_entity_poly.pdbx_strand_id
1 'polypeptide(L)'
;MMVTNLCTSPSSTITLQAGTWKNITTVPCKTGVKYWVSAYVDVTGGTISIPFVSGDISGSQRVNYGLTASNAGPMSMTYSVVSGSPTVTVTNMLICTWDEYQANKTLLDGIGYFTGDTMPLA
;
A
#
# COMPACT_ATOMS: atom_id res chain seq x y z
N MET A 1 -0.74 20.16 -5.29
CA MET A 1 -1.90 19.69 -6.09
C MET A 1 -2.71 18.77 -5.18
N MET A 2 -3.99 18.53 -5.46
CA MET A 2 -4.75 17.53 -4.71
C MET A 2 -4.36 16.12 -5.18
N VAL A 3 -4.28 15.16 -4.27
CA VAL A 3 -4.04 13.74 -4.51
C VAL A 3 -5.33 13.01 -4.24
N THR A 4 -5.80 12.19 -5.19
CA THR A 4 -6.94 11.30 -4.99
C THR A 4 -6.45 9.97 -4.44
N ASN A 5 -6.70 9.71 -3.16
CA ASN A 5 -6.42 8.41 -2.58
C ASN A 5 -7.50 7.42 -3.03
N LEU A 6 -7.08 6.41 -3.77
CA LEU A 6 -7.92 5.30 -4.20
C LEU A 6 -8.19 4.32 -3.05
N CYS A 7 -7.74 4.56 -1.83
CA CYS A 7 -8.18 3.82 -0.64
C CYS A 7 -9.25 4.63 0.09
N THR A 8 -10.51 4.17 0.06
CA THR A 8 -11.64 4.89 0.69
C THR A 8 -11.62 4.87 2.21
N SER A 9 -10.87 3.94 2.80
CA SER A 9 -10.69 3.82 4.25
C SER A 9 -9.22 3.63 4.59
N PRO A 10 -8.39 4.68 4.47
CA PRO A 10 -6.94 4.57 4.68
C PRO A 10 -6.56 4.03 6.05
N SER A 11 -7.38 4.25 7.07
CA SER A 11 -7.18 3.78 8.44
C SER A 11 -7.68 2.37 8.72
N SER A 12 -8.34 1.70 7.76
CA SER A 12 -8.81 0.32 7.95
C SER A 12 -7.64 -0.64 8.14
N THR A 13 -7.78 -1.54 9.11
CA THR A 13 -6.84 -2.63 9.33
C THR A 13 -7.19 -3.83 8.47
N ILE A 14 -6.26 -4.23 7.61
CA ILE A 14 -6.42 -5.37 6.71
C ILE A 14 -5.39 -6.43 7.07
N THR A 15 -5.85 -7.59 7.55
CA THR A 15 -4.97 -8.75 7.80
C THR A 15 -4.68 -9.48 6.50
N LEU A 16 -3.41 -9.64 6.13
CA LEU A 16 -3.02 -10.39 4.93
C LEU A 16 -2.93 -11.89 5.21
N GLN A 17 -2.89 -12.69 4.13
CA GLN A 17 -2.60 -14.11 4.18
C GLN A 17 -1.42 -14.40 3.26
N ALA A 18 -0.47 -15.21 3.75
CA ALA A 18 0.71 -15.59 2.97
C ALA A 18 0.31 -16.24 1.64
N GLY A 19 0.97 -15.81 0.55
CA GLY A 19 0.77 -16.36 -0.80
C GLY A 19 -0.53 -15.95 -1.49
N THR A 20 -1.39 -15.16 -0.84
CA THR A 20 -2.70 -14.77 -1.39
C THR A 20 -2.78 -13.26 -1.59
N TRP A 21 -3.15 -12.85 -2.80
CA TRP A 21 -3.48 -11.45 -3.08
C TRP A 21 -4.77 -11.06 -2.37
N LYS A 22 -4.67 -10.09 -1.46
CA LYS A 22 -5.82 -9.54 -0.75
C LYS A 22 -6.01 -8.07 -1.11
N ASN A 23 -7.24 -7.72 -1.45
CA ASN A 23 -7.61 -6.33 -1.75
C ASN A 23 -7.31 -5.42 -0.55
N ILE A 24 -6.57 -4.35 -0.80
CA ILE A 24 -6.26 -3.29 0.17
C ILE A 24 -7.08 -2.01 -0.07
N THR A 25 -7.91 -2.03 -1.11
CA THR A 25 -8.92 -1.02 -1.40
C THR A 25 -10.17 -1.67 -2.00
N THR A 26 -11.27 -0.94 -2.03
CA THR A 26 -12.49 -1.25 -2.77
C THR A 26 -12.55 -0.55 -4.13
N VAL A 27 -11.74 0.49 -4.35
CA VAL A 27 -11.75 1.27 -5.60
C VAL A 27 -10.99 0.52 -6.70
N PRO A 28 -11.63 0.26 -7.85
CA PRO A 28 -10.98 -0.43 -8.97
C PRO A 28 -9.82 0.38 -9.57
N CYS A 29 -8.77 -0.33 -9.98
CA CYS A 29 -7.67 0.23 -10.78
C CYS A 29 -8.05 0.32 -12.26
N LYS A 30 -7.26 1.06 -13.02
CA LYS A 30 -7.31 1.09 -14.49
C LYS A 30 -6.13 0.29 -15.04
N THR A 31 -6.41 -0.72 -15.86
CA THR A 31 -5.38 -1.52 -16.53
C THR A 31 -4.39 -0.63 -17.30
N GLY A 32 -3.09 -0.90 -17.19
CA GLY A 32 -2.03 -0.16 -17.85
C GLY A 32 -1.60 1.13 -17.13
N VAL A 33 -2.33 1.56 -16.09
CA VAL A 33 -1.95 2.74 -15.29
C VAL A 33 -0.94 2.35 -14.22
N LYS A 34 0.09 3.18 -14.05
CA LYS A 34 1.06 3.06 -12.96
C LYS A 34 0.54 3.76 -11.71
N TYR A 35 0.61 3.05 -10.60
CA TYR A 35 0.20 3.52 -9.28
C TYR A 35 1.40 3.58 -8.34
N TRP A 36 1.29 4.46 -7.35
CA TRP A 36 2.13 4.47 -6.16
C TRP A 36 1.33 3.90 -4.98
N VAL A 37 1.89 2.88 -4.33
CA VAL A 37 1.33 2.29 -3.12
C VAL A 37 2.26 2.59 -1.96
N SER A 38 1.70 3.20 -0.92
CA SER A 38 2.38 3.43 0.35
C SER A 38 1.50 2.93 1.48
N ALA A 39 1.98 2.00 2.29
CA ALA A 39 1.19 1.44 3.39
C ALA A 39 2.05 1.19 4.62
N TYR A 40 1.44 1.27 5.81
CA TYR A 40 2.10 0.86 7.04
C TYR A 40 1.82 -0.63 7.26
N VAL A 41 2.87 -1.43 7.25
CA VAL A 41 2.81 -2.88 7.42
C VAL A 41 3.31 -3.21 8.81
N ASP A 42 2.50 -3.94 9.57
CA ASP A 42 2.88 -4.50 10.86
C ASP A 42 3.11 -6.00 10.70
N VAL A 43 4.28 -6.48 11.13
CA VAL A 43 4.69 -7.89 11.05
C VAL A 43 5.11 -8.35 12.42
N THR A 44 4.49 -9.43 12.89
CA THR A 44 4.82 -10.08 14.17
C THR A 44 5.00 -11.58 13.97
N GLY A 45 5.86 -12.23 14.76
CA GLY A 45 6.01 -13.68 14.76
C GLY A 45 6.79 -14.28 13.57
N GLY A 46 7.40 -13.47 12.71
CA GLY A 46 8.19 -13.95 11.58
C GLY A 46 8.80 -12.85 10.72
N THR A 47 9.36 -13.28 9.59
CA THR A 47 9.91 -12.41 8.55
C THR A 47 9.19 -12.67 7.24
N ILE A 48 8.88 -11.61 6.50
CA ILE A 48 8.16 -11.67 5.22
C ILE A 48 8.92 -10.97 4.11
N SER A 49 8.59 -11.30 2.87
CA SER A 49 8.97 -10.53 1.69
C SER A 49 7.71 -10.08 0.95
N ILE A 50 7.67 -8.82 0.54
CA ILE A 50 6.55 -8.23 -0.22
C ILE A 50 7.06 -7.97 -1.64
N PRO A 51 6.35 -8.41 -2.70
CA PRO A 51 6.72 -8.07 -4.06
C PRO A 51 6.90 -6.56 -4.26
N PHE A 52 7.88 -6.17 -5.08
CA PHE A 52 8.21 -4.77 -5.40
C PHE A 52 8.79 -3.95 -4.24
N VAL A 53 8.90 -4.51 -3.04
CA VAL A 53 9.59 -3.91 -1.90
C VAL A 53 10.97 -4.55 -1.77
N SER A 54 12.01 -3.75 -1.59
CA SER A 54 13.37 -4.25 -1.41
C SER A 54 13.60 -4.70 0.03
N GLY A 55 14.11 -5.92 0.19
CA GLY A 55 14.49 -6.48 1.47
C GLY A 55 13.35 -7.15 2.22
N ASP A 56 13.73 -7.87 3.27
CA ASP A 56 12.82 -8.61 4.13
C ASP A 56 12.33 -7.75 5.30
N ILE A 57 11.12 -8.04 5.78
CA ILE A 57 10.41 -7.26 6.79
C ILE A 57 10.12 -8.17 7.98
N SER A 58 10.66 -7.80 9.15
CA SER A 58 10.47 -8.55 10.41
C SER A 58 9.85 -7.70 11.53
N GLY A 59 9.31 -6.53 11.20
CA GLY A 59 8.71 -5.58 12.15
C GLY A 59 7.91 -4.50 11.44
N SER A 60 7.30 -3.61 12.21
CA SER A 60 6.41 -2.59 11.69
C SER A 60 7.18 -1.50 10.93
N GLN A 61 6.81 -1.25 9.68
CA GLN A 61 7.40 -0.17 8.88
C GLN A 61 6.47 0.27 7.75
N ARG A 62 6.71 1.48 7.24
CA ARG A 62 6.07 1.94 6.00
C ARG A 62 6.80 1.37 4.79
N VAL A 63 6.05 0.72 3.92
CA VAL A 63 6.54 0.24 2.62
C VAL A 63 6.02 1.13 1.51
N ASN A 64 6.83 1.28 0.46
CA ASN A 64 6.51 2.10 -0.69
C ASN A 64 6.96 1.40 -1.96
N TYR A 65 6.08 1.32 -2.96
CA TYR A 65 6.43 0.74 -4.25
C TYR A 65 5.51 1.25 -5.36
N GLY A 66 6.05 1.27 -6.58
CA GLY A 66 5.28 1.52 -7.77
C GLY A 66 4.90 0.21 -8.46
N LEU A 67 3.68 0.11 -8.98
CA LEU A 67 3.27 -0.99 -9.83
C LEU A 67 2.37 -0.52 -10.97
N THR A 68 2.43 -1.21 -12.10
CA THR A 68 1.49 -1.03 -13.21
C THR A 68 0.36 -2.04 -13.07
N ALA A 69 -0.89 -1.57 -13.03
CA ALA A 69 -2.04 -2.45 -12.90
C ALA A 69 -2.20 -3.32 -14.15
N SER A 70 -2.22 -4.64 -13.96
CA SER A 70 -2.42 -5.63 -15.02
C SER A 70 -3.89 -5.98 -15.26
N ASN A 71 -4.78 -5.55 -14.37
CA ASN A 71 -6.23 -5.76 -14.46
C ASN A 71 -7.00 -4.55 -13.88
N ALA A 72 -8.31 -4.55 -14.08
CA ALA A 72 -9.21 -3.48 -13.63
C ALA A 72 -9.84 -3.77 -12.25
N GLY A 73 -9.26 -4.65 -11.44
CA GLY A 73 -9.72 -4.97 -10.09
C GLY A 73 -9.20 -3.98 -9.04
N PRO A 74 -9.66 -4.08 -7.78
CA PRO A 74 -9.10 -3.30 -6.69
C PRO A 74 -7.62 -3.63 -6.45
N MET A 75 -6.86 -2.64 -6.00
CA MET A 75 -5.46 -2.84 -5.64
C MET A 75 -5.33 -3.89 -4.54
N SER A 76 -4.37 -4.79 -4.69
CA SER A 76 -4.11 -5.89 -3.76
C SER A 76 -2.67 -5.91 -3.28
N MET A 77 -2.47 -6.51 -2.11
CA MET A 77 -1.15 -6.81 -1.54
C MET A 77 -1.06 -8.30 -1.18
N THR A 78 0.14 -8.86 -1.33
CA THR A 78 0.48 -10.22 -0.92
C THR A 78 1.86 -10.20 -0.28
N TYR A 79 2.20 -11.26 0.45
CA TYR A 79 3.54 -11.49 0.97
C TYR A 79 3.89 -12.98 0.91
N SER A 80 5.18 -13.29 0.89
CA SER A 80 5.73 -14.62 1.14
C SER A 80 6.36 -14.69 2.52
N VAL A 81 6.27 -15.86 3.16
CA VAL A 81 6.98 -16.12 4.42
C VAL A 81 8.44 -16.41 4.11
N VAL A 82 9.34 -15.68 4.77
CA VAL A 82 10.78 -15.96 4.77
C VAL A 82 11.13 -16.86 5.96
N SER A 83 10.59 -16.55 7.14
CA SER A 83 10.80 -17.36 8.36
C SER A 83 9.69 -17.17 9.39
N GLY A 84 9.55 -18.13 10.30
CA GLY A 84 8.59 -18.08 11.41
C GLY A 84 7.14 -18.32 11.00
N SER A 85 6.21 -17.73 11.75
CA SER A 85 4.76 -17.81 11.53
C SER A 85 4.17 -16.41 11.60
N PRO A 86 4.39 -15.59 10.55
CA PRO A 86 4.10 -14.17 10.60
C PRO A 86 2.59 -13.88 10.59
N THR A 87 2.19 -12.96 11.45
CA THR A 87 0.90 -12.25 11.36
C THR A 87 1.17 -10.89 10.74
N VAL A 88 0.45 -10.55 9.68
CA VAL A 88 0.68 -9.32 8.91
C VAL A 88 -0.60 -8.49 8.83
N THR A 89 -0.52 -7.23 9.23
CA THR A 89 -1.61 -6.26 9.03
C THR A 89 -1.14 -5.05 8.26
N VAL A 90 -2.06 -4.45 7.50
CA VAL A 90 -1.83 -3.27 6.67
C VAL A 90 -2.80 -2.18 7.11
N THR A 91 -2.25 -0.98 7.31
CA THR A 91 -3.00 0.22 7.71
C THR A 91 -2.40 1.46 7.01
N ASN A 92 -3.06 2.61 7.20
CA ASN A 92 -2.55 3.91 6.81
C ASN A 92 -2.12 3.95 5.33
N MET A 93 -3.04 3.59 4.45
CA MET A 93 -2.77 3.31 3.04
C MET A 93 -2.96 4.56 2.18
N LEU A 94 -2.00 4.81 1.31
CA LEU A 94 -2.11 5.71 0.16
C LEU A 94 -1.96 4.90 -1.11
N ILE A 95 -2.94 5.03 -2.00
CA ILE A 95 -2.89 4.50 -3.35
C ILE A 95 -3.27 5.65 -4.28
N CYS A 96 -2.35 6.13 -5.09
CA CYS A 96 -2.63 7.20 -6.06
C CYS A 96 -1.95 6.88 -7.38
N THR A 97 -2.32 7.61 -8.44
CA THR A 97 -1.62 7.47 -9.71
C THR A 97 -0.17 7.94 -9.57
N TRP A 98 0.72 7.39 -10.40
CA TRP A 98 2.13 7.79 -10.39
C TRP A 98 2.30 9.29 -10.65
N ASP A 99 1.48 9.88 -11.53
CA ASP A 99 1.53 11.30 -11.85
C ASP A 99 1.12 12.17 -10.65
N GLU A 100 0.07 11.79 -9.92
CA GLU A 100 -0.32 12.46 -8.67
C GLU A 100 0.77 12.34 -7.60
N TYR A 101 1.41 11.18 -7.47
CA TYR A 101 2.53 11.00 -6.57
C TYR A 101 3.69 11.93 -6.92
N GLN A 102 4.12 11.94 -8.19
CA GLN A 102 5.23 12.77 -8.65
C GLN A 102 4.96 14.26 -8.46
N ALA A 103 3.73 14.71 -8.73
CA ALA A 103 3.33 16.10 -8.53
C ALA A 103 3.31 16.53 -7.05
N ASN A 104 3.24 15.60 -6.10
CA ASN A 104 3.11 15.88 -4.67
C ASN A 104 4.18 15.19 -3.81
N LYS A 105 5.27 14.71 -4.43
CA LYS A 105 6.25 13.81 -3.81
C LYS A 105 6.80 14.32 -2.48
N THR A 106 7.24 15.58 -2.42
CA THR A 106 7.80 16.18 -1.20
C THR A 106 6.81 16.13 -0.03
N LEU A 107 5.53 16.38 -0.31
CA LEU A 107 4.48 16.31 0.71
C LEU A 107 4.23 14.84 1.10
N LEU A 108 4.02 13.97 0.11
CA LEU A 108 3.64 12.57 0.35
C LEU A 108 4.74 11.76 1.05
N ASP A 109 6.01 12.05 0.76
CA ASP A 109 7.15 11.44 1.45
C ASP A 109 7.31 11.97 2.88
N GLY A 110 6.76 13.16 3.18
CA GLY A 110 6.82 13.79 4.50
C GLY A 110 5.61 13.49 5.40
N ILE A 111 4.43 13.21 4.83
CA ILE A 111 3.24 12.89 5.62
C ILE A 111 3.27 11.42 6.03
N GLY A 112 3.44 11.19 7.34
CA GLY A 112 3.43 9.85 7.93
C GLY A 112 2.04 9.22 8.02
N TYR A 113 0.98 9.95 7.67
CA TYR A 113 -0.41 9.49 7.76
C TYR A 113 -1.30 9.99 6.61
N PHE A 114 -2.35 9.23 6.32
CA PHE A 114 -3.32 9.50 5.26
C PHE A 114 -4.75 9.46 5.79
N THR A 115 -5.55 10.48 5.45
CA THR A 115 -6.95 10.60 5.86
C THR A 115 -7.85 10.72 4.64
N GLY A 116 -8.76 9.76 4.45
CA GLY A 116 -9.80 9.80 3.42
C GLY A 116 -9.32 9.78 1.97
N ASP A 117 -10.25 10.18 1.08
CA ASP A 117 -10.17 10.05 -0.38
C ASP A 117 -9.33 11.15 -1.06
N THR A 118 -9.05 12.28 -0.39
CA THR A 118 -8.31 13.41 -0.96
C THR A 118 -7.29 14.01 0.00
N MET A 119 -6.06 14.29 -0.47
CA MET A 119 -4.95 14.82 0.33
C MET A 119 -4.10 15.88 -0.40
N PRO A 120 -3.47 16.85 0.30
CA PRO A 120 -3.74 17.20 1.69
C PRO A 120 -5.17 17.73 1.83
N LEU A 121 -5.79 17.57 3.00
CA LEU A 121 -7.09 18.21 3.29
C LEU A 121 -7.00 19.68 2.89
N ALA A 122 -7.83 20.10 1.94
CA ALA A 122 -7.91 21.48 1.48
C ALA A 122 -8.42 22.40 2.60
#